data_AF-A0A0C3C9A3-F1
#
_entry.id   AF-A0A0C3C9A3-F1
#
_cell.length_a   1.000
_cell.length_b   1.000
_cell.length_c   1.000
_cell.angle_alpha   90.00
_cell.angle_beta   90.00
_cell.angle_gamma   90.00
#
_symmetry.space_group_name_H-M   'P 1'
#
loop_
_entity.id
_entity.type
_entity.pdbx_description
1 polymer ?
#
loop_
_entity_poly.entity_id
_entity_poly.type
_entity_poly.pdbx_seq_one_letter_code
_entity_poly.pdbx_strand_id
1 'polypeptide(L)'
;MPPKRKKTPQCEVCLDQNFKYTCPQCQIVYCSLVCYRKHKELSCKPGRNVDNVVTNSNESQDANERGSTEEPVLDDPVVLRPLTSLNWPYVPEESAFPDPLKRDDPKVLNLSQYEAIATSPSIRKILAEHKNLPNLLTSIDKLRGPEREDALQRALGVTAPEIDDQLRHPELNEDVLALRQLAEAIEASVRGGNETALGLSWGD
;
A
#
# COMPACT_ATOMS: atom_id res chain seq x y z
N MET A 1 -50.47 -0.98 0.64
CA MET A 1 -49.97 -1.00 2.03
C MET A 1 -49.02 0.18 2.22
N PRO A 2 -49.22 1.07 3.19
CA PRO A 2 -48.26 2.12 3.47
C PRO A 2 -46.99 1.51 4.13
N PRO A 3 -45.78 1.99 3.79
CA PRO A 3 -44.55 1.45 4.36
C PRO A 3 -44.45 1.80 5.85
N LYS A 4 -44.18 0.78 6.68
CA LYS A 4 -43.95 0.94 8.12
C LYS A 4 -42.79 1.91 8.35
N ARG A 5 -43.04 3.00 9.05
CA ARG A 5 -42.01 4.00 9.42
C ARG A 5 -40.95 3.32 10.30
N LYS A 6 -39.74 3.15 9.77
CA LYS A 6 -38.58 2.69 10.53
C LYS A 6 -38.23 3.81 11.54
N LYS A 7 -38.31 3.51 12.84
CA LYS A 7 -37.84 4.44 13.88
C LYS A 7 -36.33 4.59 13.73
N THR A 8 -35.85 5.81 13.53
CA THR A 8 -34.41 6.11 13.53
C THR A 8 -33.86 5.90 14.93
N PRO A 9 -32.70 5.25 15.11
CA PRO A 9 -32.11 5.08 16.43
C PRO A 9 -31.83 6.45 17.08
N GLN A 10 -32.01 6.52 18.40
CA GLN A 10 -31.69 7.73 19.16
C GLN A 10 -30.19 7.79 19.47
N CYS A 11 -29.69 8.97 19.80
CA CYS A 11 -28.32 9.19 20.26
C CYS A 11 -28.05 8.37 21.52
N GLU A 12 -27.03 7.51 21.53
CA GLU A 12 -26.67 6.67 22.69
C GLU A 12 -26.00 7.46 23.82
N VAL A 13 -25.62 8.72 23.57
CA VAL A 13 -24.97 9.59 24.57
C VAL A 13 -25.97 10.44 25.36
N CYS A 14 -27.03 10.95 24.70
CA CYS A 14 -28.02 11.81 25.35
C CYS A 14 -29.45 11.26 25.32
N LEU A 15 -29.75 10.24 24.51
CA LEU A 15 -31.06 9.60 24.36
C LEU A 15 -32.24 10.52 23.97
N ASP A 16 -32.03 11.82 23.88
CA ASP A 16 -33.08 12.81 23.62
C ASP A 16 -33.33 13.06 22.12
N GLN A 17 -32.29 12.95 21.29
CA GLN A 17 -32.32 13.33 19.88
C GLN A 17 -32.04 12.14 18.97
N ASN A 18 -32.56 12.20 17.74
CA ASN A 18 -32.18 11.25 16.69
C ASN A 18 -30.67 11.35 16.44
N PHE A 19 -30.03 10.20 16.22
CA PHE A 19 -28.63 10.16 15.84
C PHE A 19 -28.38 10.86 14.50
N LYS A 20 -27.20 11.45 14.35
CA LYS A 20 -26.76 12.12 13.11
C LYS A 20 -25.41 11.62 12.62
N TYR A 21 -24.57 11.10 13.52
CA TYR A 21 -23.21 10.70 13.25
C TYR A 21 -22.86 9.42 14.03
N THR A 22 -21.81 8.73 13.59
CA THR A 22 -21.30 7.49 14.20
C THR A 22 -19.80 7.63 14.48
N CYS A 23 -19.34 7.21 15.65
CA CYS A 23 -17.92 7.30 16.00
C CYS A 23 -17.11 6.20 15.27
N PRO A 24 -16.00 6.52 14.57
CA PRO A 24 -15.21 5.53 13.85
C PRO A 24 -14.43 4.56 14.75
N GLN A 25 -14.23 4.89 16.03
CA GLN A 25 -13.44 4.07 16.96
C GLN A 25 -14.30 3.04 17.69
N CYS A 26 -15.47 3.45 18.20
CA CYS A 26 -16.34 2.62 19.02
C CYS A 26 -17.71 2.33 18.40
N GLN A 27 -17.99 2.87 17.21
CA GLN A 27 -19.26 2.70 16.47
C GLN A 27 -20.53 3.18 17.19
N ILE A 28 -20.43 3.90 18.30
CA ILE A 28 -21.61 4.48 18.96
C ILE A 28 -22.25 5.57 18.11
N VAL A 29 -23.58 5.70 18.21
CA VAL A 29 -24.35 6.70 17.45
C VAL A 29 -24.65 7.94 18.30
N TYR A 30 -24.39 9.14 17.75
CA TYR A 30 -24.55 10.40 18.47
C TYR A 30 -25.19 11.51 17.64
N CYS A 31 -25.81 12.51 18.29
CA CYS A 31 -26.52 13.60 17.61
C CYS A 31 -25.65 14.82 17.29
N SER A 32 -24.64 15.13 18.13
CA SER A 32 -23.88 16.39 18.05
C SER A 32 -22.45 16.26 18.56
N LEU A 33 -21.61 17.27 18.27
CA LEU A 33 -20.23 17.33 18.74
C LEU A 33 -20.11 17.38 20.27
N VAL A 34 -21.12 17.88 20.98
CA VAL A 34 -21.16 17.86 22.45
C VAL A 34 -21.24 16.41 22.95
N CYS A 35 -22.07 15.58 22.31
CA CYS A 35 -22.15 14.15 22.59
C CYS A 35 -20.87 13.41 22.15
N TYR A 36 -20.23 13.85 21.07
CA TYR A 36 -18.93 13.33 20.65
C TYR A 36 -17.87 13.53 21.75
N ARG A 37 -17.75 14.73 22.32
CA ARG A 37 -16.75 15.00 23.37
C ARG A 37 -17.03 14.25 24.66
N LYS A 38 -18.29 14.19 25.10
CA LYS A 38 -18.71 13.45 26.29
C LYS A 38 -18.35 11.96 26.21
N HIS A 39 -18.61 11.29 25.09
CA HIS A 39 -18.24 9.89 24.97
C HIS A 39 -16.72 9.71 24.81
N LYS A 40 -16.03 10.63 24.15
CA LYS A 40 -14.57 10.55 23.97
C LYS A 40 -13.83 10.56 25.30
N GLU A 41 -14.31 11.37 26.25
CA GLU A 41 -13.72 11.49 27.59
C GLU A 41 -14.09 10.32 28.52
N LEU A 42 -15.29 9.74 28.36
CA LEU A 42 -15.83 8.77 29.31
C LEU A 42 -15.74 7.30 28.85
N SER A 43 -15.88 7.02 27.55
CA SER A 43 -16.20 5.66 27.09
C SER A 43 -15.76 5.28 25.66
N CYS A 44 -14.93 6.09 24.99
CA CYS A 44 -14.44 5.73 23.64
C CYS A 44 -13.32 4.68 23.71
N LYS A 45 -13.69 3.40 23.54
CA LYS A 45 -12.76 2.28 23.39
C LYS A 45 -12.86 1.71 21.98
N PRO A 46 -11.76 1.24 21.36
CA PRO A 46 -11.81 0.61 20.05
C PRO A 46 -12.74 -0.61 20.12
N GLY A 47 -13.80 -0.61 19.30
CA GLY A 47 -14.81 -1.65 19.31
C GLY A 47 -14.24 -3.00 18.87
N ARG A 48 -14.23 -3.98 19.80
CA ARG A 48 -14.40 -5.38 19.42
C ARG A 48 -15.82 -5.50 18.87
N ASN A 49 -15.95 -6.10 17.71
CA ASN A 49 -17.23 -6.40 17.08
C ASN A 49 -18.05 -7.29 18.04
N VAL A 50 -19.19 -6.78 18.53
CA VAL A 50 -20.15 -7.55 19.32
C VAL A 50 -21.41 -7.71 18.48
N ASP A 51 -21.35 -8.66 17.56
CA ASP A 51 -22.55 -9.29 17.03
C ASP A 51 -23.02 -10.36 18.04
N ASN A 52 -24.14 -10.08 18.70
CA ASN A 52 -25.09 -10.99 19.34
C ASN A 52 -24.56 -12.27 20.03
N VAL A 53 -24.32 -12.18 21.34
CA VAL A 53 -24.38 -13.34 22.25
C VAL A 53 -25.84 -13.61 22.62
N VAL A 54 -26.41 -14.69 22.09
CA VAL A 54 -27.51 -15.41 22.75
C VAL A 54 -26.89 -16.56 23.55
N THR A 55 -27.20 -16.51 24.82
CA THR A 55 -26.87 -17.39 25.93
C THR A 55 -27.22 -18.85 25.66
N ASN A 56 -26.29 -19.76 25.90
CA ASN A 56 -26.51 -20.88 26.83
C ASN A 56 -25.18 -21.54 27.19
N SER A 57 -24.77 -21.30 28.43
CA SER A 57 -23.71 -21.99 29.15
C SER A 57 -24.23 -23.31 29.70
N ASN A 58 -23.44 -24.38 29.63
CA ASN A 58 -23.28 -25.33 30.73
C ASN A 58 -21.97 -26.10 30.54
N GLU A 59 -21.17 -26.10 31.61
CA GLU A 59 -19.85 -26.69 31.77
C GLU A 59 -19.88 -28.23 31.73
N SER A 60 -18.77 -28.85 31.32
CA SER A 60 -17.89 -29.65 32.20
C SER A 60 -17.06 -30.70 31.43
N GLN A 61 -15.72 -30.53 31.52
CA GLN A 61 -14.68 -31.53 31.85
C GLN A 61 -14.62 -32.93 31.20
N ASP A 62 -13.45 -33.15 30.60
CA ASP A 62 -12.56 -34.34 30.69
C ASP A 62 -12.73 -35.58 29.79
N ALA A 63 -11.56 -36.18 29.50
CA ALA A 63 -11.23 -37.49 28.92
C ALA A 63 -11.18 -37.66 27.38
N ASN A 64 -9.95 -37.57 26.86
CA ASN A 64 -9.23 -38.65 26.14
C ASN A 64 -10.05 -39.63 25.28
N GLU A 65 -9.89 -39.60 23.95
CA GLU A 65 -9.76 -40.81 23.11
C GLU A 65 -9.24 -40.46 21.70
N ARG A 66 -8.62 -41.47 21.10
CA ARG A 66 -7.61 -41.45 20.05
C ARG A 66 -8.23 -41.95 18.75
N GLY A 67 -7.95 -41.25 17.64
CA GLY A 67 -7.96 -41.82 16.29
C GLY A 67 -9.27 -41.73 15.51
N SER A 68 -9.29 -40.85 14.51
CA SER A 68 -9.59 -41.29 13.15
C SER A 68 -9.01 -40.30 12.15
N THR A 69 -8.25 -40.85 11.22
CA THR A 69 -7.65 -40.20 10.07
C THR A 69 -8.76 -39.74 9.14
N GLU A 70 -9.11 -38.45 9.17
CA GLU A 70 -9.84 -37.83 8.08
C GLU A 70 -8.84 -37.02 7.26
N GLU A 71 -8.52 -37.55 6.08
CA GLU A 71 -7.77 -36.83 5.06
C GLU A 71 -8.48 -35.49 4.76
N PRO A 72 -7.77 -34.35 4.76
CA PRO A 72 -8.35 -33.14 4.22
C PRO A 72 -8.52 -33.36 2.71
N VAL A 73 -9.79 -33.37 2.28
CA VAL A 73 -10.19 -33.28 0.88
C VAL A 73 -9.35 -32.18 0.24
N LEU A 74 -8.58 -32.55 -0.79
CA LEU A 74 -7.76 -31.63 -1.58
C LEU A 74 -8.71 -30.64 -2.25
N ASP A 75 -8.90 -29.48 -1.64
CA ASP A 75 -9.51 -28.33 -2.30
C ASP A 75 -8.73 -28.07 -3.60
N ASP A 76 -9.46 -27.97 -4.72
CA ASP A 76 -8.93 -27.59 -6.02
C ASP A 76 -7.90 -26.45 -5.86
N PRO A 77 -6.77 -26.46 -6.60
CA PRO A 77 -5.72 -25.48 -6.39
C PRO A 77 -6.31 -24.09 -6.45
N VAL A 78 -6.22 -23.35 -5.34
CA VAL A 78 -6.73 -22.00 -5.21
C VAL A 78 -6.18 -21.18 -6.38
N VAL A 79 -7.03 -20.94 -7.38
CA VAL A 79 -6.66 -20.18 -8.56
C VAL A 79 -6.41 -18.76 -8.07
N LEU A 80 -5.13 -18.39 -8.00
CA LEU A 80 -4.74 -17.05 -7.58
C LEU A 80 -5.36 -16.05 -8.55
N ARG A 81 -5.93 -14.97 -8.00
CA ARG A 81 -6.48 -13.90 -8.83
C ARG A 81 -5.36 -13.30 -9.68
N PRO A 82 -5.60 -12.99 -10.98
CA PRO A 82 -4.60 -12.36 -11.81
C PRO A 82 -4.26 -10.97 -11.24
N LEU A 83 -3.00 -10.55 -11.37
CA LEU A 83 -2.51 -9.26 -10.87
C LEU A 83 -3.33 -8.07 -11.42
N THR A 84 -3.81 -8.16 -12.66
CA THR A 84 -4.68 -7.17 -13.32
C THR A 84 -6.02 -6.96 -12.63
N SER A 85 -6.46 -7.91 -11.79
CA SER A 85 -7.72 -7.78 -11.03
C SER A 85 -7.59 -6.89 -9.80
N LEU A 86 -6.36 -6.67 -9.32
CA LEU A 86 -6.10 -5.66 -8.29
C LEU A 86 -5.99 -4.32 -9.02
N ASN A 87 -6.97 -3.43 -8.83
CA ASN A 87 -6.86 -2.02 -9.21
C ASN A 87 -5.89 -1.31 -8.24
N TRP A 88 -4.64 -1.75 -8.25
CA TRP A 88 -3.57 -1.32 -7.38
C TRP A 88 -2.26 -1.31 -8.18
N PRO A 89 -1.49 -0.22 -8.15
CA PRO A 89 -1.73 1.05 -7.45
C PRO A 89 -2.83 1.90 -8.12
N TYR A 90 -3.54 2.72 -7.33
CA TYR A 90 -4.49 3.69 -7.89
C TYR A 90 -3.72 4.74 -8.70
N VAL A 91 -3.90 4.73 -10.02
CA VAL A 91 -3.39 5.77 -10.92
C VAL A 91 -4.56 6.68 -11.29
N PRO A 92 -4.51 7.98 -10.95
CA PRO A 92 -5.54 8.92 -11.37
C PRO A 92 -5.72 8.93 -12.89
N GLU A 93 -6.96 9.01 -13.36
CA GLU A 93 -7.23 9.19 -14.79
C GLU A 93 -6.63 10.52 -15.27
N GLU A 94 -5.97 10.48 -16.44
CA GLU A 94 -5.39 11.68 -17.04
C GLU A 94 -6.48 12.73 -17.31
N SER A 95 -6.21 13.99 -16.96
CA SER A 95 -7.16 15.07 -17.23
C SER A 95 -7.30 15.26 -18.74
N ALA A 96 -8.54 15.28 -19.23
CA ALA A 96 -8.85 15.57 -20.64
C ALA A 96 -8.34 16.95 -21.12
N PHE A 97 -7.96 17.84 -20.19
CA PHE A 97 -7.38 19.14 -20.46
C PHE A 97 -6.03 19.26 -19.73
N PRO A 98 -4.92 18.88 -20.38
CA PRO A 98 -3.61 19.02 -19.77
C PRO A 98 -3.26 20.51 -19.60
N ASP A 99 -2.77 20.85 -18.42
CA ASP A 99 -2.27 22.19 -18.12
C ASP A 99 -1.02 22.47 -18.98
N PRO A 100 -1.00 23.52 -19.81
CA PRO A 100 0.15 23.84 -20.67
C PRO A 100 1.46 24.00 -19.90
N LEU A 101 1.39 24.42 -18.62
CA LEU A 101 2.58 24.61 -17.79
C LEU A 101 3.18 23.30 -17.28
N LYS A 102 2.40 22.22 -17.26
CA LYS A 102 2.84 20.89 -16.78
C LYS A 102 3.36 19.98 -17.90
N ARG A 103 3.54 20.53 -19.10
CA ARG A 103 4.03 19.79 -20.26
C ARG A 103 5.45 19.23 -20.04
N ASP A 104 6.28 19.98 -19.32
CA ASP A 104 7.68 19.62 -19.07
C ASP A 104 7.87 18.88 -17.73
N ASP A 105 6.82 18.72 -16.93
CA ASP A 105 6.86 17.94 -15.69
C ASP A 105 7.07 16.45 -16.02
N PRO A 106 7.83 15.70 -15.20
CA PRO A 106 7.97 14.26 -15.40
C PRO A 106 6.61 13.57 -15.31
N LYS A 107 6.25 12.85 -16.38
CA LYS A 107 5.01 12.03 -16.45
C LYS A 107 5.06 10.94 -15.38
N VAL A 108 3.89 10.60 -14.82
CA VAL A 108 3.75 9.50 -13.86
C VAL A 108 3.71 8.15 -14.57
N LEU A 109 4.10 7.08 -13.87
CA LEU A 109 4.04 5.72 -14.41
C LEU A 109 2.60 5.25 -14.66
N ASN A 110 2.40 4.59 -15.80
CA ASN A 110 1.13 3.97 -16.20
C ASN A 110 0.95 2.59 -15.58
N LEU A 111 -0.30 2.11 -15.50
CA LEU A 111 -0.63 0.81 -14.89
C LEU A 111 0.10 -0.36 -15.58
N SER A 112 0.16 -0.36 -16.91
CA SER A 112 0.91 -1.37 -17.68
C SER A 112 2.41 -1.38 -17.37
N GLN A 113 2.98 -0.20 -17.07
CA GLN A 113 4.39 -0.06 -16.72
C GLN A 113 4.64 -0.62 -15.31
N TYR A 114 3.75 -0.34 -14.35
CA TYR A 114 3.79 -0.97 -13.02
C TYR A 114 3.68 -2.49 -13.12
N GLU A 115 2.79 -3.02 -13.96
CA GLU A 115 2.66 -4.45 -14.19
C GLU A 115 3.94 -5.06 -14.79
N ALA A 116 4.55 -4.40 -15.77
CA ALA A 116 5.82 -4.84 -16.36
C ALA A 116 6.94 -4.91 -15.31
N ILE A 117 7.06 -3.87 -14.48
CA ILE A 117 8.03 -3.82 -13.37
C ILE A 117 7.75 -4.94 -12.35
N ALA A 118 6.49 -5.14 -11.97
CA ALA A 118 6.10 -6.14 -10.98
C ALA A 118 6.21 -7.58 -11.49
N THR A 119 6.13 -7.79 -12.80
CA THR A 119 6.19 -9.13 -13.43
C THR A 119 7.59 -9.52 -13.89
N SER A 120 8.50 -8.57 -14.06
CA SER A 120 9.87 -8.77 -14.57
C SER A 120 10.71 -9.79 -13.77
N PRO A 121 11.18 -10.88 -14.42
CA PRO A 121 12.10 -11.83 -13.80
C PRO A 121 13.48 -11.23 -13.50
N SER A 122 13.96 -10.32 -14.35
CA SER A 122 15.27 -9.66 -14.20
C SER A 122 15.32 -8.83 -12.93
N ILE A 123 14.27 -8.03 -12.67
CA ILE A 123 14.15 -7.23 -11.44
C ILE A 123 14.14 -8.14 -10.21
N ARG A 124 13.37 -9.24 -10.22
CA ARG A 124 13.34 -10.20 -9.10
C ARG A 124 14.71 -10.82 -8.83
N LYS A 125 15.46 -11.15 -9.89
CA LYS A 125 16.82 -11.71 -9.75
C LYS A 125 17.76 -10.72 -9.08
N ILE A 126 17.78 -9.46 -9.54
CA ILE A 126 18.64 -8.40 -8.99
C ILE A 126 18.32 -8.16 -7.51
N LEU A 127 17.04 -8.07 -7.14
CA LEU A 127 16.62 -7.93 -5.74
C LEU A 127 16.97 -9.16 -4.87
N ALA A 128 17.02 -10.35 -5.46
CA ALA A 128 17.42 -11.57 -4.76
C ALA A 128 18.94 -11.68 -4.57
N GLU A 129 19.72 -11.19 -5.54
CA GLU A 129 21.18 -11.17 -5.53
C GLU A 129 21.70 -10.13 -4.53
N HIS A 130 21.14 -8.91 -4.56
CA HIS A 130 21.59 -7.79 -3.71
C HIS A 130 20.73 -7.62 -2.46
N LYS A 131 21.11 -8.25 -1.35
CA LYS A 131 20.31 -8.24 -0.10
C LYS A 131 20.20 -6.85 0.57
N ASN A 132 21.16 -5.97 0.33
CA ASN A 132 21.16 -4.61 0.89
C ASN A 132 20.23 -3.66 0.12
N LEU A 133 19.96 -3.97 -1.16
CA LEU A 133 19.20 -3.11 -2.06
C LEU A 133 17.76 -2.86 -1.56
N PRO A 134 16.98 -3.85 -1.09
CA PRO A 134 15.67 -3.59 -0.48
C PRO A 134 15.73 -2.67 0.75
N ASN A 135 16.77 -2.80 1.58
CA ASN A 135 16.95 -1.95 2.77
C ASN A 135 17.27 -0.51 2.37
N LEU A 136 18.12 -0.33 1.36
CA LEU A 136 18.44 0.98 0.78
C LEU A 136 17.20 1.64 0.15
N LEU A 137 16.43 0.91 -0.64
CA LEU A 137 15.18 1.43 -1.22
C LEU A 137 14.20 1.83 -0.11
N THR A 138 14.10 1.03 0.95
CA THR A 138 13.25 1.33 2.11
C THR A 138 13.72 2.56 2.89
N SER A 139 15.04 2.79 3.00
CA SER A 139 15.58 3.97 3.69
C SER A 139 15.32 5.24 2.89
N ILE A 140 15.48 5.18 1.56
CA ILE A 140 15.16 6.28 0.64
C ILE A 140 13.66 6.59 0.65
N ASP A 141 12.79 5.58 0.65
CA ASP A 141 11.34 5.78 0.62
C ASP A 141 10.78 6.46 1.89
N LYS A 142 11.50 6.36 3.01
CA LYS A 142 11.17 7.09 4.25
C LYS A 142 11.45 8.59 4.14
N LEU A 143 12.31 9.02 3.22
CA LEU A 143 12.64 10.42 3.01
C LEU A 143 11.53 11.13 2.20
N ARG A 144 11.51 12.46 2.28
CA ARG A 144 10.53 13.32 1.60
C ARG A 144 11.22 14.55 1.02
N GLY A 145 10.66 15.07 -0.08
CA GLY A 145 11.16 16.29 -0.73
C GLY A 145 12.63 16.18 -1.18
N PRO A 146 13.42 17.26 -1.03
CA PRO A 146 14.78 17.34 -1.60
C PRO A 146 15.73 16.31 -1.01
N GLU A 147 15.59 15.94 0.27
CA GLU A 147 16.43 14.93 0.91
C GLU A 147 16.34 13.57 0.22
N ARG A 148 15.14 13.23 -0.28
CA ARG A 148 14.92 12.00 -1.04
C ARG A 148 15.64 12.06 -2.39
N GLU A 149 15.58 13.20 -3.07
CA GLU A 149 16.24 13.42 -4.36
C GLU A 149 17.75 13.35 -4.22
N ASP A 150 18.32 14.01 -3.21
CA ASP A 150 19.76 13.98 -2.92
C ASP A 150 20.23 12.57 -2.54
N ALA A 151 19.43 11.83 -1.77
CA ALA A 151 19.73 10.44 -1.43
C ALA A 151 19.73 9.54 -2.67
N LEU A 152 18.78 9.73 -3.60
CA LEU A 152 18.75 9.01 -4.87
C LEU A 152 19.96 9.34 -5.75
N GLN A 153 20.32 10.62 -5.87
CA GLN A 153 21.47 11.04 -6.66
C GLN A 153 22.77 10.44 -6.13
N ARG A 154 22.96 10.42 -4.80
CA ARG A 154 24.13 9.79 -4.16
C ARG A 154 24.13 8.28 -4.37
N ALA A 155 22.99 7.63 -4.18
CA ALA A 155 22.87 6.18 -4.33
C ALA A 155 23.10 5.73 -5.79
N LEU A 156 22.77 6.58 -6.78
CA LEU A 156 23.07 6.33 -8.19
C LEU A 156 24.48 6.81 -8.60
N GLY A 157 25.21 7.49 -7.71
CA GLY A 157 26.51 8.08 -8.00
C GLY A 157 26.47 9.14 -9.11
N VAL A 158 25.40 9.95 -9.14
CA VAL A 158 25.18 11.05 -10.11
C VAL A 158 25.54 12.42 -9.50
N THR A 159 25.79 12.47 -8.19
CA THR A 159 26.26 13.70 -7.53
C THR A 159 27.61 14.14 -8.09
N ALA A 160 27.77 15.44 -8.32
CA ALA A 160 29.07 16.00 -8.66
C ALA A 160 30.07 15.64 -7.55
N PRO A 161 31.27 15.14 -7.89
CA PRO A 161 32.29 14.89 -6.89
C PRO A 161 32.59 16.21 -6.19
N GLU A 162 32.54 16.21 -4.86
CA GLU A 162 33.07 17.32 -4.09
C GLU A 162 34.56 17.50 -4.49
N ILE A 163 35.09 18.72 -4.36
CA ILE A 163 36.45 19.06 -4.83
C ILE A 163 37.51 18.09 -4.26
N ASP A 164 37.26 17.52 -3.08
CA ASP A 164 38.13 16.57 -2.39
C ASP A 164 38.06 15.12 -2.95
N ASP A 165 36.99 14.77 -3.67
CA ASP A 165 36.78 13.44 -4.25
C ASP A 165 37.42 13.25 -5.63
N GLN A 166 37.89 14.32 -6.27
CA GLN A 166 38.54 14.26 -7.59
C GLN A 166 39.89 13.53 -7.58
N LEU A 167 40.50 13.37 -6.40
CA LEU A 167 41.80 12.71 -6.22
C LEU A 167 41.70 11.21 -5.91
N ARG A 168 40.48 10.70 -5.65
CA ARG A 168 40.25 9.27 -5.37
C ARG A 168 39.74 8.58 -6.62
N HIS A 169 40.33 7.45 -7.01
CA HIS A 169 39.72 6.56 -8.00
C HIS A 169 38.32 6.19 -7.48
N PRO A 170 37.25 6.39 -8.26
CA PRO A 170 35.91 6.09 -7.79
C PRO A 170 35.72 4.57 -7.84
N GLU A 171 36.16 3.88 -6.79
CA GLU A 171 35.62 2.57 -6.48
C GLU A 171 34.15 2.78 -6.15
N LEU A 172 33.29 2.57 -7.15
CA LEU A 172 31.85 2.68 -6.97
C LEU A 172 31.44 1.62 -5.96
N ASN A 173 30.81 2.06 -4.88
CA ASN A 173 30.29 1.18 -3.84
C ASN A 173 29.37 0.12 -4.47
N GLU A 174 29.40 -1.11 -3.96
CA GLU A 174 28.63 -2.25 -4.48
C GLU A 174 27.13 -1.90 -4.59
N ASP A 175 26.62 -1.16 -3.60
CA ASP A 175 25.24 -0.66 -3.58
C ASP A 175 24.91 0.29 -4.75
N VAL A 176 25.88 1.11 -5.20
CA VAL A 176 25.71 2.02 -6.34
C VAL A 176 25.61 1.24 -7.64
N LEU A 177 26.45 0.22 -7.81
CA LEU A 177 26.40 -0.67 -8.96
C LEU A 177 25.10 -1.47 -8.99
N ALA A 178 24.68 -2.01 -7.83
CA ALA A 178 23.42 -2.73 -7.68
C ALA A 178 22.21 -1.86 -8.01
N LEU A 179 22.19 -0.60 -7.55
CA LEU A 179 21.08 0.32 -7.84
C LEU A 179 21.06 0.75 -9.31
N ARG A 180 22.22 0.96 -9.94
CA ARG A 180 22.30 1.21 -11.39
C ARG A 180 21.79 0.03 -12.20
N GLN A 181 22.22 -1.17 -11.85
CA GLN A 181 21.75 -2.40 -12.50
C GLN A 181 20.22 -2.56 -12.37
N LEU A 182 19.67 -2.23 -11.19
CA LEU A 182 18.22 -2.22 -10.99
C LEU A 182 17.53 -1.17 -11.87
N ALA A 183 18.07 0.05 -11.94
CA ALA A 183 17.51 1.13 -12.76
C ALA A 183 17.47 0.73 -14.25
N GLU A 184 18.56 0.18 -14.78
CA GLU A 184 18.63 -0.33 -16.15
C GLU A 184 17.61 -1.44 -16.41
N ALA A 185 17.45 -2.37 -15.47
CA ALA A 185 16.46 -3.44 -15.58
C ALA A 185 15.01 -2.93 -15.55
N ILE A 186 14.73 -1.87 -14.78
CA ILE A 186 13.44 -1.18 -14.77
C ILE A 186 13.18 -0.52 -16.12
N GLU A 187 14.15 0.25 -16.63
CA GLU A 187 14.03 0.89 -17.95
C GLU A 187 13.77 -0.14 -19.05
N ALA A 188 14.53 -1.24 -19.09
CA ALA A 188 14.35 -2.32 -20.05
C ALA A 188 12.96 -2.96 -19.96
N SER A 189 12.44 -3.13 -18.74
CA SER A 189 11.11 -3.70 -18.51
C SER A 189 10.00 -2.75 -19.01
N VAL A 190 10.17 -1.44 -18.82
CA VAL A 190 9.16 -0.44 -19.24
C VAL A 190 9.19 -0.16 -20.74
N ARG A 191 10.37 -0.22 -21.39
CA ARG A 191 10.50 0.02 -22.85
C ARG A 191 9.84 -1.05 -23.73
N GLY A 192 9.51 -2.22 -23.19
CA GLY A 192 8.80 -3.26 -23.93
C GLY A 192 9.52 -3.77 -25.19
N GLY A 193 10.86 -3.72 -25.22
CA GLY A 193 11.68 -4.17 -26.36
C GLY A 193 12.11 -3.08 -27.36
N ASN A 194 11.77 -1.82 -27.13
CA ASN A 194 12.28 -0.70 -27.93
C ASN A 194 13.70 -0.32 -27.50
N GLU A 195 14.71 -1.03 -27.99
CA GLU A 195 16.12 -0.81 -27.66
C GLU A 195 16.67 0.53 -28.18
N THR A 196 16.05 1.11 -29.21
CA THR A 196 16.51 2.33 -29.88
C THR A 196 16.06 3.62 -29.20
N ALA A 197 15.03 3.57 -28.34
CA ALA A 197 14.53 4.74 -27.62
C ALA A 197 15.27 4.89 -26.29
N LEU A 198 15.90 6.05 -26.04
CA LEU A 198 16.48 6.37 -24.72
C LEU A 198 15.39 6.90 -23.78
N GLY A 199 15.41 6.46 -22.52
CA GLY A 199 14.47 6.87 -21.48
C GLY A 199 13.22 5.98 -21.38
N LEU A 200 12.30 6.37 -20.50
CA LEU A 200 11.02 5.68 -20.30
C LEU A 200 10.07 6.03 -21.45
N SER A 201 9.38 5.03 -22.01
CA SER A 201 8.40 5.23 -23.08
C SER A 201 7.12 5.83 -22.50
N TRP A 202 7.05 7.15 -22.43
CA TRP A 202 5.92 7.86 -21.82
C TRP A 202 4.68 7.99 -22.72
N GLY A 203 4.70 7.39 -23.91
CA GLY A 203 3.69 7.63 -24.94
C GLY A 203 3.74 9.07 -25.48
N ASP A 204 3.17 9.28 -26.67
CA ASP A 204 2.94 10.61 -27.22
C ASP A 204 1.83 11.33 -26.43
#